data_AF-A0A1Y4NFZ3-F1
#
_entry.id   AF-A0A1Y4NFZ3-F1
#
_cell.length_a   1.000
_cell.length_b   1.000
_cell.length_c   1.000
_cell.angle_alpha   90.00
_cell.angle_beta   90.00
_cell.angle_gamma   90.00
#
_symmetry.space_group_name_H-M   'P 1'
#
loop_
_entity.id
_entity.type
_entity.pdbx_description
1 polymer ?
#
loop_
_entity_poly.entity_id
_entity_poly.type
_entity_poly.pdbx_seq_one_letter_code
_entity_poly.pdbx_strand_id
1 'polypeptide(L)'
;MKKSKMIKILTVLMCFFMFSSSVVAEEIAANNDDQLSLLLNDINNEYGTNFHILSDSELEYYGIPKTIPQKLSSSELNDLEQYLRYIAEIKMPEFEKETQEALSIMKNVEENVVNKDGLVKNSIMSNNTIVARRAINYATAIAEAYTIKDFYGNTIWGSVVHAACSSNMYQPIWFLAPSPTVQHIDSGRTLLWTGEGDYFSYVNGTQIYLGSGTQHTELYIKSYI
;
A
#
# COMPACT_ATOMS: atom_id res chain seq x y z
N MET A 1 -7.47 35.69 73.63
CA MET A 1 -7.79 34.45 72.87
C MET A 1 -7.09 34.55 71.52
N LYS A 2 -6.03 33.75 71.30
CA LYS A 2 -6.01 32.50 70.50
C LYS A 2 -6.50 32.73 69.05
N LYS A 3 -5.82 32.43 67.95
CA LYS A 3 -4.52 31.82 67.56
C LYS A 3 -4.30 32.28 66.09
N SER A 4 -3.13 32.80 65.69
CA SER A 4 -2.05 32.11 64.96
C SER A 4 -2.45 31.10 63.86
N LYS A 5 -2.00 31.39 62.63
CA LYS A 5 -1.22 30.56 61.65
C LYS A 5 -1.12 31.41 60.37
N MET A 6 -0.04 32.07 59.97
CA MET A 6 1.35 31.66 59.70
C MET A 6 1.46 30.44 58.77
N ILE A 7 2.03 30.65 57.57
CA ILE A 7 3.22 29.96 56.96
C ILE A 7 3.24 30.19 55.42
N LYS A 8 4.14 31.07 54.93
CA LYS A 8 5.43 30.84 54.21
C LYS A 8 5.27 30.89 52.68
N ILE A 9 5.72 31.97 52.01
CA ILE A 9 7.05 32.15 51.40
C ILE A 9 7.30 31.16 50.24
N LEU A 10 7.35 31.67 49.00
CA LEU A 10 8.57 31.62 48.20
C LEU A 10 8.53 32.67 47.07
N THR A 11 9.18 33.79 47.34
CA THR A 11 9.74 34.72 46.35
C THR A 11 10.96 34.05 45.70
N VAL A 12 11.22 34.36 44.42
CA VAL A 12 12.54 34.64 43.78
C VAL A 12 12.33 34.45 42.28
N LEU A 13 12.11 35.50 41.49
CA LEU A 13 13.08 36.51 41.07
C LEU A 13 14.15 35.91 40.13
N MET A 14 13.88 36.07 38.83
CA MET A 14 14.80 36.68 37.85
C MET A 14 16.26 36.21 37.88
N CYS A 15 16.61 35.34 36.93
CA CYS A 15 17.94 35.34 36.32
C CYS A 15 17.79 35.27 34.80
N PHE A 16 17.81 36.46 34.21
CA PHE A 16 18.34 36.70 32.88
C PHE A 16 19.72 36.04 32.82
N PHE A 17 19.86 34.95 32.06
CA PHE A 17 21.16 34.56 31.52
C PHE A 17 21.04 34.54 30.01
N MET A 18 21.52 35.63 29.42
CA MET A 18 22.10 35.57 28.09
C MET A 18 23.25 34.58 28.15
N PHE A 19 23.19 33.53 27.34
CA PHE A 19 24.37 32.87 26.80
C PHE A 19 24.22 32.86 25.29
N SER A 20 24.85 33.85 24.66
CA SER A 20 25.28 33.76 23.27
C SER A 20 26.69 33.18 23.26
N SER A 21 26.82 31.96 22.78
CA SER A 21 28.04 31.47 22.13
C SER A 21 27.70 30.22 21.34
N SER A 22 27.47 30.46 20.04
CA SER A 22 27.92 29.64 18.92
C SER A 22 28.12 28.15 19.23
N VAL A 23 27.10 27.36 18.91
CA VAL A 23 27.37 26.13 18.18
C VAL A 23 26.97 26.46 16.75
N VAL A 24 27.96 26.90 15.98
CA VAL A 24 27.98 26.54 14.57
C VAL A 24 28.02 25.02 14.63
N ALA A 25 26.83 24.40 14.57
CA ALA A 25 26.75 23.00 14.25
C ALA A 25 27.43 22.93 12.89
N GLU A 26 28.63 22.39 12.92
CA GLU A 26 29.38 21.98 11.76
C GLU A 26 28.37 21.22 10.90
N GLU A 27 27.90 21.87 9.83
CA GLU A 27 27.12 21.23 8.79
C GLU A 27 28.12 20.29 8.11
N ILE A 28 28.41 19.18 8.79
CA ILE A 28 28.87 17.97 8.14
C ILE A 28 27.76 17.75 7.13
N ALA A 29 28.09 17.93 5.86
CA ALA A 29 27.25 17.52 4.75
C ALA A 29 27.09 15.99 4.86
N ALA A 30 26.24 15.56 5.78
CA ALA A 30 25.66 14.23 5.77
C ALA A 30 24.91 14.18 4.45
N ASN A 31 25.26 13.22 3.61
CA ASN A 31 24.50 12.98 2.41
C ASN A 31 23.06 12.69 2.88
N ASN A 32 22.02 13.32 2.32
CA ASN A 32 20.67 13.15 2.88
C ASN A 32 20.17 11.71 2.78
N ASP A 33 20.75 10.94 1.86
CA ASP A 33 20.56 9.49 1.77
C ASP A 33 20.90 8.80 3.10
N ASP A 34 21.93 9.28 3.81
CA ASP A 34 22.32 8.78 5.13
C ASP A 34 21.29 9.15 6.20
N GLN A 35 20.73 10.37 6.14
CA GLN A 35 19.72 10.82 7.12
C GLN A 35 18.38 10.10 6.96
N LEU A 36 17.90 9.93 5.72
CA LEU A 36 16.69 9.17 5.46
C LEU A 36 16.88 7.70 5.84
N SER A 37 18.04 7.11 5.51
CA SER A 37 18.33 5.72 5.88
C SER A 37 18.40 5.52 7.40
N LEU A 38 18.98 6.47 8.15
CA LEU A 38 18.99 6.45 9.61
C LEU A 38 17.57 6.53 10.19
N LEU A 39 16.75 7.46 9.68
CA LEU A 39 15.35 7.61 10.09
C LEU A 39 14.56 6.30 9.86
N LEU A 40 14.70 5.70 8.68
CA LEU A 40 14.02 4.44 8.36
C LEU A 40 14.48 3.31 9.29
N ASN A 41 15.77 3.24 9.60
CA ASN A 41 16.31 2.27 10.54
C ASN A 41 15.77 2.46 11.96
N ASP A 42 15.65 3.70 12.43
CA ASP A 42 15.08 4.00 13.76
C ASP A 42 13.62 3.57 13.84
N ILE A 43 12.81 3.88 12.82
CA ILE A 43 11.40 3.45 12.75
C ILE A 43 11.29 1.93 12.67
N ASN A 44 12.14 1.26 11.87
CA ASN A 44 12.15 -0.20 11.78
C ASN A 44 12.46 -0.87 13.12
N ASN A 45 13.43 -0.32 13.88
CA ASN A 45 13.77 -0.85 15.20
C ASN A 45 12.65 -0.63 16.23
N GLU A 46 11.90 0.47 16.11
CA GLU A 46 10.83 0.80 17.05
C GLU A 46 9.54 -0.01 16.79
N TYR A 47 9.15 -0.16 15.52
CA TYR A 47 7.86 -0.77 15.14
C TYR A 47 8.00 -2.19 14.57
N GLY A 48 9.21 -2.69 14.37
CA GLY A 48 9.46 -4.00 13.74
C GLY A 48 9.10 -4.03 12.26
N THR A 49 9.14 -2.88 11.58
CA THR A 49 8.90 -2.76 10.13
C THR A 49 10.17 -3.06 9.32
N ASN A 50 10.03 -3.12 7.98
CA ASN A 50 11.14 -3.28 7.06
C ASN A 50 11.17 -2.16 6.01
N PHE A 51 10.91 -0.92 6.42
CA PHE A 51 10.91 0.21 5.50
C PHE A 51 12.33 0.46 4.98
N HIS A 52 12.50 0.58 3.67
CA HIS A 52 13.79 0.84 3.07
C HIS A 52 13.64 1.53 1.72
N ILE A 53 14.67 2.27 1.32
CA ILE A 53 14.75 2.83 -0.03
C ILE A 53 14.98 1.68 -1.02
N LEU A 54 14.22 1.63 -2.11
CA LEU A 54 14.41 0.63 -3.14
C LEU A 54 15.80 0.76 -3.77
N SER A 55 16.51 -0.36 -3.79
CA SER A 55 17.76 -0.51 -4.53
C SER A 55 17.53 -0.46 -6.04
N ASP A 56 18.60 -0.26 -6.81
CA ASP A 56 18.53 -0.27 -8.28
C ASP A 56 17.97 -1.60 -8.83
N SER A 57 18.31 -2.74 -8.21
CA SER A 57 17.78 -4.05 -8.58
C SER A 57 16.29 -4.19 -8.30
N GLU A 58 15.80 -3.60 -7.22
CA GLU A 58 14.38 -3.64 -6.88
C GLU A 58 13.58 -2.73 -7.80
N LEU A 59 14.09 -1.53 -8.09
CA LEU A 59 13.49 -0.63 -9.08
C LEU A 59 13.35 -1.32 -10.45
N GLU A 60 14.40 -2.03 -10.91
CA GLU A 60 14.35 -2.81 -12.15
C GLU A 60 13.31 -3.93 -12.08
N TYR A 61 13.28 -4.69 -10.99
CA TYR A 61 12.31 -5.77 -10.77
C TYR A 61 10.87 -5.27 -10.86
N TYR A 62 10.57 -4.11 -10.25
CA TYR A 62 9.23 -3.51 -10.27
C TYR A 62 8.96 -2.68 -11.55
N GLY A 63 9.93 -2.54 -12.46
CA GLY A 63 9.79 -1.72 -13.67
C GLY A 63 9.67 -0.22 -13.38
N ILE A 64 10.24 0.25 -12.27
CA ILE A 64 10.19 1.64 -11.84
C ILE A 64 11.42 2.38 -12.38
N PRO A 65 11.25 3.53 -13.05
CA PRO A 65 12.39 4.31 -13.52
C PRO A 65 13.17 4.89 -12.34
N LYS A 66 14.49 4.81 -12.41
CA LYS A 66 15.37 5.49 -11.46
C LYS A 66 15.22 7.00 -11.56
N THR A 67 14.90 7.64 -10.45
CA THR A 67 14.84 9.09 -10.31
C THR A 67 16.01 9.59 -9.46
N ILE A 68 16.31 10.89 -9.57
CA ILE A 68 17.34 11.54 -8.75
C ILE A 68 16.65 12.02 -7.46
N PRO A 69 17.03 11.52 -6.27
CA PRO A 69 16.51 12.01 -5.01
C PRO A 69 16.77 13.51 -4.83
N GLN A 70 15.77 14.23 -4.31
CA GLN A 70 15.92 15.62 -3.91
C GLN A 70 16.27 15.71 -2.43
N LYS A 71 17.15 16.66 -2.08
CA LYS A 71 17.52 16.95 -0.70
C LYS A 71 16.28 17.36 0.10
N LEU A 72 16.01 16.66 1.18
CA LEU A 72 14.99 17.04 2.17
C LEU A 72 15.58 18.08 3.13
N SER A 73 14.82 19.14 3.41
CA SER A 73 15.11 20.05 4.52
C SER A 73 14.81 19.39 5.87
N SER A 74 15.34 19.96 6.95
CA SER A 74 15.08 19.44 8.32
C SER A 74 13.59 19.45 8.69
N SER A 75 12.82 20.42 8.17
CA SER A 75 11.36 20.45 8.38
C SER A 75 10.68 19.29 7.66
N GLU A 76 11.04 19.05 6.40
CA GLU A 76 10.48 17.96 5.60
C GLU A 76 10.86 16.58 6.17
N LEU A 77 12.07 16.42 6.73
CA LEU A 77 12.47 15.20 7.43
C LEU A 77 11.62 14.93 8.67
N ASN A 78 11.31 15.96 9.46
CA ASN A 78 10.46 15.82 10.64
C ASN A 78 9.01 15.49 10.27
N ASP A 79 8.48 16.11 9.21
CA ASP A 79 7.14 15.80 8.69
C ASP A 79 7.10 14.36 8.14
N LEU A 80 8.15 13.94 7.44
CA LEU A 80 8.32 12.58 6.94
C LEU A 80 8.40 11.55 8.06
N GLU A 81 9.14 11.84 9.13
CA GLU A 81 9.22 10.96 10.30
C GLU A 81 7.82 10.70 10.88
N GLN A 82 7.04 11.76 11.11
CA GLN A 82 5.67 11.62 11.63
C GLN A 82 4.79 10.81 10.69
N TYR A 83 4.93 11.03 9.38
CA TYR A 83 4.18 10.29 8.37
C TYR A 83 4.56 8.80 8.32
N LEU A 84 5.84 8.46 8.37
CA LEU A 84 6.31 7.08 8.37
C LEU A 84 5.92 6.35 9.66
N ARG A 85 5.99 7.03 10.81
CA ARG A 85 5.48 6.50 12.09
C ARG A 85 3.98 6.21 12.02
N TYR A 86 3.20 7.12 11.43
CA TYR A 86 1.77 6.87 11.18
C TYR A 86 1.54 5.65 10.28
N ILE A 87 2.33 5.48 9.22
CA ILE A 87 2.23 4.29 8.37
C ILE A 87 2.54 3.03 9.19
N ALA A 88 3.62 3.02 9.95
CA ALA A 88 4.03 1.87 10.77
C ALA A 88 2.97 1.51 11.82
N GLU A 89 2.43 2.50 12.53
CA GLU A 89 1.51 2.27 13.64
C GLU A 89 0.07 1.94 13.19
N ILE A 90 -0.38 2.55 12.09
CA ILE A 90 -1.79 2.48 11.67
C ILE A 90 -1.95 1.71 10.37
N LYS A 91 -1.20 2.07 9.32
CA LYS A 91 -1.43 1.53 7.98
C LYS A 91 -0.92 0.10 7.83
N MET A 92 0.24 -0.23 8.39
CA MET A 92 0.79 -1.59 8.33
C MET A 92 -0.15 -2.62 8.98
N PRO A 93 -0.72 -2.40 10.17
CA PRO A 93 -1.75 -3.29 10.72
C PRO A 93 -3.02 -3.39 9.87
N GLU A 94 -3.45 -2.29 9.22
CA GLU A 94 -4.58 -2.32 8.29
C GLU A 94 -4.27 -3.22 7.08
N PHE A 95 -3.07 -3.11 6.50
CA PHE A 95 -2.65 -3.94 5.35
C PHE A 95 -2.57 -5.42 5.72
N GLU A 96 -2.06 -5.74 6.91
CA GLU A 96 -2.03 -7.11 7.42
C GLU A 96 -3.45 -7.67 7.57
N LYS A 97 -4.37 -6.89 8.15
CA LYS A 97 -5.77 -7.30 8.30
C LYS A 97 -6.43 -7.58 6.96
N GLU A 98 -6.23 -6.70 5.98
CA GLU A 98 -6.75 -6.86 4.62
C GLU A 98 -6.17 -8.10 3.93
N THR A 99 -4.88 -8.37 4.16
CA THR A 99 -4.20 -9.58 3.68
C THR A 99 -4.85 -10.83 4.27
N GLN A 100 -5.06 -10.87 5.58
CA GLN A 100 -5.73 -12.02 6.23
C GLN A 100 -7.17 -12.21 5.72
N GLU A 101 -7.91 -11.12 5.50
CA GLU A 101 -9.24 -11.18 4.90
C GLU A 101 -9.20 -11.75 3.48
N ALA A 102 -8.30 -11.25 2.63
CA ALA A 102 -8.11 -11.73 1.25
C ALA A 102 -7.76 -13.23 1.21
N LEU A 103 -6.81 -13.67 2.03
CA LEU A 103 -6.42 -15.07 2.11
C LEU A 103 -7.57 -15.96 2.59
N SER A 104 -8.40 -15.48 3.52
CA SER A 104 -9.59 -16.23 3.98
C SER A 104 -10.63 -16.42 2.87
N ILE A 105 -10.84 -15.39 2.04
CA ILE A 105 -11.78 -15.44 0.92
C ILE A 105 -11.27 -16.39 -0.17
N MET A 106 -9.98 -16.33 -0.49
CA MET A 106 -9.36 -17.24 -1.45
C MET A 106 -9.55 -18.70 -1.04
N LYS A 107 -9.24 -19.03 0.23
CA LYS A 107 -9.43 -20.38 0.76
C LYS A 107 -10.88 -20.86 0.65
N ASN A 108 -11.84 -19.99 1.02
CA ASN A 108 -13.26 -20.32 0.89
C ASN A 108 -13.67 -20.56 -0.57
N VAL A 109 -13.12 -19.79 -1.51
CA VAL A 109 -13.42 -19.97 -2.94
C VAL A 109 -12.82 -21.27 -3.46
N GLU A 110 -11.56 -21.58 -3.14
CA GLU A 110 -10.91 -22.84 -3.53
C GLU A 110 -11.69 -24.07 -3.05
N GLU A 111 -12.16 -24.07 -1.79
CA GLU A 111 -12.97 -25.15 -1.22
C GLU A 111 -14.33 -25.31 -1.96
N ASN A 112 -14.88 -24.23 -2.51
CA ASN A 112 -16.17 -24.22 -3.21
C ASN A 112 -16.08 -24.45 -4.73
N VAL A 113 -14.93 -24.21 -5.36
CA VAL A 113 -14.73 -24.33 -6.81
C VAL A 113 -14.58 -25.79 -7.28
N VAL A 114 -14.35 -26.74 -6.37
CA VAL A 114 -14.16 -28.19 -6.66
C VAL A 114 -15.38 -28.89 -7.28
N ASN A 115 -16.54 -28.24 -7.45
CA ASN A 115 -17.79 -28.90 -7.89
C ASN A 115 -18.53 -28.27 -9.08
N LYS A 116 -17.85 -27.65 -10.04
CA LYS A 116 -18.55 -27.14 -11.25
C LYS A 116 -17.82 -27.39 -12.57
N ASP A 117 -17.42 -28.64 -12.83
CA ASP A 117 -17.26 -29.15 -14.20
C ASP A 117 -18.64 -29.37 -14.86
N GLY A 118 -19.36 -28.27 -15.05
CA GLY A 118 -20.58 -28.18 -15.85
C GLY A 118 -20.23 -27.56 -17.20
N LEU A 119 -19.54 -28.32 -18.05
CA LEU A 119 -19.15 -27.93 -19.40
C LEU A 119 -20.32 -27.27 -20.17
N VAL A 120 -20.15 -25.99 -20.48
CA VAL A 120 -21.01 -25.23 -21.39
C VAL A 120 -20.76 -25.74 -22.81
N LYS A 121 -21.42 -26.81 -23.21
CA LYS A 121 -21.20 -27.45 -24.53
C LYS A 121 -21.74 -26.67 -25.72
N ASN A 122 -22.44 -25.55 -25.53
CA ASN A 122 -23.08 -24.76 -26.60
C ASN A 122 -23.03 -23.23 -26.37
N SER A 123 -21.93 -22.68 -25.85
CA SER A 123 -21.79 -21.21 -25.75
C SER A 123 -21.27 -20.60 -27.03
N ILE A 124 -21.91 -19.51 -27.47
CA ILE A 124 -21.36 -18.62 -28.49
C ILE A 124 -20.40 -17.68 -27.78
N MET A 125 -19.11 -17.77 -28.13
CA MET A 125 -18.07 -16.88 -27.61
C MET A 125 -18.08 -15.55 -28.36
N SER A 126 -17.99 -14.44 -27.63
CA SER A 126 -17.69 -13.14 -28.23
C SER A 126 -16.29 -13.15 -28.85
N ASN A 127 -16.15 -12.60 -30.06
CA ASN A 127 -14.83 -12.48 -30.71
C ASN A 127 -13.96 -11.37 -30.08
N ASN A 128 -14.56 -10.48 -29.29
CA ASN A 128 -13.85 -9.38 -28.61
C ASN A 128 -13.78 -9.64 -27.10
N THR A 129 -12.62 -9.32 -26.53
CA THR A 129 -12.42 -9.24 -25.08
C THR A 129 -13.04 -7.96 -24.52
N ILE A 130 -13.37 -7.99 -23.23
CA ILE A 130 -13.75 -6.81 -22.47
C ILE A 130 -12.83 -6.67 -21.27
N VAL A 131 -12.62 -5.42 -20.82
CA VAL A 131 -11.75 -5.11 -19.68
C VAL A 131 -12.60 -4.63 -18.51
N ALA A 132 -12.64 -5.40 -17.42
CA ALA A 132 -13.16 -4.97 -16.14
C ALA A 132 -12.07 -4.30 -15.32
N ARG A 133 -12.44 -3.23 -14.61
CA ARG A 133 -11.56 -2.49 -13.71
C ARG A 133 -12.29 -2.23 -12.41
N ARG A 134 -11.59 -2.32 -11.29
CA ARG A 134 -12.11 -1.94 -9.98
C ARG A 134 -10.99 -1.34 -9.13
N ALA A 135 -11.30 -0.24 -8.47
CA ALA A 135 -10.40 0.36 -7.51
C ALA A 135 -10.16 -0.62 -6.35
N ILE A 136 -8.91 -0.75 -5.97
CA ILE A 136 -8.45 -1.45 -4.77
C ILE A 136 -7.63 -0.46 -3.94
N ASN A 137 -7.14 -0.85 -2.77
CA ASN A 137 -6.38 0.07 -1.95
C ASN A 137 -5.07 0.42 -2.65
N TYR A 138 -4.94 1.72 -2.95
CA TYR A 138 -3.76 2.34 -3.57
C TYR A 138 -3.38 1.82 -4.97
N ALA A 139 -4.32 1.17 -5.67
CA ALA A 139 -4.16 0.69 -7.04
C ALA A 139 -5.51 0.43 -7.72
N THR A 140 -5.48 -0.10 -8.94
CA THR A 140 -6.65 -0.57 -9.68
C THR A 140 -6.43 -1.99 -10.17
N ALA A 141 -7.32 -2.89 -9.77
CA ALA A 141 -7.38 -4.26 -10.29
C ALA A 141 -7.99 -4.27 -11.69
N ILE A 142 -7.40 -5.05 -12.60
CA ILE A 142 -7.81 -5.16 -13.99
C ILE A 142 -7.90 -6.63 -14.38
N ALA A 143 -8.99 -7.01 -15.04
CA ALA A 143 -9.10 -8.28 -15.75
C ALA A 143 -9.61 -8.07 -17.17
N GLU A 144 -8.97 -8.71 -18.13
CA GLU A 144 -9.42 -8.80 -19.51
C GLU A 144 -9.87 -10.23 -19.79
N ALA A 145 -11.07 -10.38 -20.32
CA ALA A 145 -11.63 -11.69 -20.61
C ALA A 145 -12.62 -11.63 -21.76
N TYR A 146 -12.85 -12.78 -22.40
CA TYR A 146 -13.99 -12.94 -23.30
C TYR A 146 -15.30 -12.95 -22.53
N THR A 147 -16.41 -12.82 -23.26
CA THR A 147 -17.75 -13.04 -22.72
C THR A 147 -18.44 -14.12 -23.52
N ILE A 148 -19.29 -14.89 -22.85
CA ILE A 148 -20.13 -15.92 -23.48
C ILE A 148 -21.57 -15.78 -23.00
N LYS A 149 -22.50 -16.33 -23.78
CA LYS A 149 -23.89 -16.51 -23.35
C LYS A 149 -24.08 -17.87 -22.69
N ASP A 150 -24.66 -17.89 -21.50
CA ASP A 150 -25.09 -19.14 -20.85
C ASP A 150 -26.34 -19.72 -21.55
N PHE A 151 -26.78 -20.90 -21.11
CA PHE A 151 -27.97 -21.58 -21.65
C PHE A 151 -29.26 -20.75 -21.53
N TYR A 152 -29.31 -19.82 -20.58
CA TYR A 152 -30.46 -18.94 -20.33
C TYR A 152 -30.34 -17.57 -21.03
N GLY A 153 -29.29 -17.36 -21.83
CA GLY A 153 -29.05 -16.10 -22.56
C GLY A 153 -28.39 -14.99 -21.73
N ASN A 154 -27.95 -15.26 -20.50
CA ASN A 154 -27.21 -14.29 -19.69
C ASN A 154 -25.77 -14.16 -20.18
N THR A 155 -25.24 -12.94 -20.13
CA THR A 155 -23.80 -12.73 -20.36
C THR A 155 -23.03 -13.17 -19.12
N ILE A 156 -22.04 -14.04 -19.30
CA ILE A 156 -21.09 -14.45 -18.29
C ILE A 156 -19.65 -14.25 -18.81
N TRP A 157 -18.68 -14.25 -17.91
CA TRP A 157 -17.27 -14.27 -18.24
C TRP A 157 -16.91 -15.58 -18.94
N GLY A 158 -16.21 -15.45 -20.08
CA GLY A 158 -15.54 -16.55 -20.76
C GLY A 158 -14.10 -16.69 -20.27
N SER A 159 -13.22 -17.24 -21.11
CA SER A 159 -11.80 -17.38 -20.78
C SER A 159 -11.15 -16.03 -20.44
N VAL A 160 -10.41 -15.99 -19.34
CA VAL A 160 -9.59 -14.84 -18.95
C VAL A 160 -8.35 -14.80 -19.83
N VAL A 161 -8.06 -13.63 -20.37
CA VAL A 161 -6.91 -13.37 -21.24
C VAL A 161 -5.77 -12.77 -20.44
N HIS A 162 -6.08 -11.81 -19.57
CA HIS A 162 -5.07 -11.08 -18.83
C HIS A 162 -5.58 -10.59 -17.48
N ALA A 163 -4.67 -10.52 -16.50
CA ALA A 163 -4.88 -9.91 -15.20
C ALA A 163 -3.75 -8.90 -14.97
N ALA A 164 -4.09 -7.72 -14.46
CA ALA A 164 -3.11 -6.68 -14.17
C ALA A 164 -3.47 -5.89 -12.91
N CYS A 165 -2.43 -5.26 -12.35
CA CYS A 165 -2.52 -4.23 -11.34
C CYS A 165 -2.03 -2.92 -11.97
N SER A 166 -2.85 -1.87 -11.93
CA SER A 166 -2.45 -0.55 -12.39
C SER A 166 -2.29 0.39 -11.22
N SER A 167 -1.11 0.99 -11.12
CA SER A 167 -0.68 1.75 -9.95
C SER A 167 -0.12 3.10 -10.37
N ASN A 168 -0.20 4.09 -9.48
CA ASN A 168 0.44 5.38 -9.68
C ASN A 168 1.59 5.54 -8.68
N MET A 169 2.81 5.30 -9.16
CA MET A 169 4.04 5.31 -8.37
C MET A 169 4.41 6.68 -7.76
N TYR A 170 3.67 7.74 -8.07
CA TYR A 170 3.90 9.10 -7.56
C TYR A 170 2.95 9.47 -6.42
N GLN A 171 2.13 8.53 -5.94
CA GLN A 171 1.25 8.75 -4.79
C GLN A 171 1.98 8.56 -3.46
N PRO A 172 1.50 9.20 -2.36
CA PRO A 172 2.11 9.04 -1.04
C PRO A 172 2.15 7.58 -0.56
N ILE A 173 1.12 6.80 -0.91
CA ILE A 173 1.11 5.35 -0.79
C ILE A 173 0.58 4.79 -2.11
N TRP A 174 1.23 3.76 -2.64
CA TRP A 174 0.80 3.02 -3.81
C TRP A 174 1.06 1.52 -3.63
N PHE A 175 0.24 0.68 -4.26
CA PHE A 175 0.37 -0.78 -4.21
C PHE A 175 0.68 -1.33 -5.58
N LEU A 176 1.50 -2.38 -5.69
CA LEU A 176 1.75 -3.08 -6.94
C LEU A 176 1.75 -4.59 -6.73
N ALA A 177 0.91 -5.28 -7.50
CA ALA A 177 0.97 -6.72 -7.64
C ALA A 177 1.55 -7.04 -9.03
N PRO A 178 2.80 -7.55 -9.12
CA PRO A 178 3.46 -7.82 -10.41
C PRO A 178 2.79 -8.94 -11.20
N SER A 179 2.11 -9.86 -10.53
CA SER A 179 1.53 -11.06 -11.14
C SER A 179 0.22 -11.45 -10.46
N PRO A 180 -0.83 -10.63 -10.62
CA PRO A 180 -2.12 -10.95 -10.04
C PRO A 180 -2.77 -12.14 -10.77
N THR A 181 -3.68 -12.81 -10.07
CA THR A 181 -4.46 -13.93 -10.58
C THR A 181 -5.93 -13.57 -10.67
N VAL A 182 -6.64 -14.27 -11.55
CA VAL A 182 -8.09 -14.12 -11.69
C VAL A 182 -8.72 -15.49 -11.81
N GLN A 183 -9.78 -15.73 -11.04
CA GLN A 183 -10.55 -16.97 -11.08
C GLN A 183 -12.04 -16.69 -11.21
N HIS A 184 -12.76 -17.55 -11.93
CA HIS A 184 -14.21 -17.48 -12.04
C HIS A 184 -14.86 -17.92 -10.73
N ILE A 185 -15.82 -17.12 -10.27
CA ILE A 185 -16.73 -17.49 -9.17
C ILE A 185 -18.18 -17.32 -9.64
N ASP A 186 -19.14 -17.76 -8.82
CA ASP A 186 -20.58 -17.62 -9.13
C ASP A 186 -20.97 -18.09 -10.54
N SER A 187 -20.46 -19.26 -10.94
CA SER A 187 -20.70 -19.84 -12.27
C SER A 187 -20.27 -18.92 -13.43
N GLY A 188 -19.24 -18.08 -13.21
CA GLY A 188 -18.65 -17.21 -14.22
C GLY A 188 -19.31 -15.84 -14.36
N ARG A 189 -20.24 -15.45 -13.48
CA ARG A 189 -20.81 -14.07 -13.48
C ARG A 189 -19.88 -13.05 -12.85
N THR A 190 -18.96 -13.53 -12.03
CA THR A 190 -18.01 -12.71 -11.29
C THR A 190 -16.62 -13.31 -11.48
N LEU A 191 -15.63 -12.44 -11.67
CA LEU A 191 -14.23 -12.81 -11.58
C LEU A 191 -13.72 -12.35 -10.22
N LEU A 192 -13.09 -13.24 -9.46
CA LEU A 192 -12.30 -12.87 -8.30
C LEU A 192 -10.88 -12.56 -8.76
N TRP A 193 -10.48 -11.30 -8.65
CA TRP A 193 -9.11 -10.85 -8.85
C TRP A 193 -8.38 -10.89 -7.51
N THR A 194 -7.16 -11.41 -7.52
CA THR A 194 -6.28 -11.43 -6.35
C THR A 194 -4.90 -10.94 -6.77
N GLY A 195 -4.28 -10.07 -5.97
CA GLY A 195 -2.91 -9.62 -6.16
C GLY A 195 -2.12 -9.74 -4.87
N GLU A 196 -1.08 -10.56 -4.90
CA GLU A 196 0.01 -10.50 -3.92
C GLU A 196 1.04 -9.49 -4.43
N GLY A 197 1.45 -8.59 -3.54
CA GLY A 197 2.26 -7.46 -3.95
C GLY A 197 2.75 -6.64 -2.78
N ASP A 198 3.26 -5.46 -3.11
CA ASP A 198 4.00 -4.61 -2.18
C ASP A 198 3.43 -3.20 -2.17
N TYR A 199 3.49 -2.58 -0.99
CA TYR A 199 3.15 -1.19 -0.74
C TYR A 199 4.42 -0.35 -0.70
N PHE A 200 4.33 0.82 -1.29
CA PHE A 200 5.44 1.76 -1.42
C PHE A 200 4.98 3.17 -1.11
N SER A 201 5.94 4.05 -0.81
CA SER A 201 5.74 5.48 -0.69
C SER A 201 6.72 6.21 -1.59
N TYR A 202 6.23 7.24 -2.29
CA TYR A 202 7.09 8.14 -3.06
C TYR A 202 7.37 9.42 -2.29
N VAL A 203 8.65 9.67 -2.01
CA VAL A 203 9.11 10.83 -1.24
C VAL A 203 10.24 11.51 -2.01
N ASN A 204 9.97 12.69 -2.57
CA ASN A 204 10.97 13.57 -3.17
C ASN A 204 11.97 12.88 -4.13
N GLY A 205 11.47 12.02 -5.03
CA GLY A 205 12.33 11.31 -5.98
C GLY A 205 12.87 9.97 -5.47
N THR A 206 12.45 9.52 -4.29
CA THR A 206 12.84 8.26 -3.68
C THR A 206 11.61 7.37 -3.53
N GLN A 207 11.75 6.10 -3.91
CA GLN A 207 10.74 5.07 -3.64
C GLN A 207 11.14 4.33 -2.37
N ILE A 208 10.22 4.26 -1.41
CA ILE A 208 10.41 3.60 -0.13
C ILE A 208 9.47 2.40 -0.09
N TYR A 209 10.01 1.20 0.05
CA TYR A 209 9.23 0.01 0.38
C TYR A 209 8.64 0.15 1.77
N LEU A 210 7.35 -0.19 1.92
CA LEU A 210 6.65 -0.14 3.20
C LEU A 210 6.37 -1.56 3.72
N GLY A 211 5.95 -2.47 2.86
CA GLY A 211 5.57 -3.81 3.27
C GLY A 211 4.88 -4.57 2.16
N SER A 212 4.66 -5.86 2.35
CA SER A 212 3.93 -6.71 1.42
C SER A 212 2.50 -6.96 1.91
N GLY A 213 1.64 -7.41 1.00
CA GLY A 213 0.31 -7.86 1.34
C GLY A 213 -0.45 -8.45 0.17
N THR A 214 -1.63 -8.97 0.47
CA THR A 214 -2.54 -9.55 -0.51
C THR A 214 -3.81 -8.75 -0.53
N GLN A 215 -4.23 -8.33 -1.72
CA GLN A 215 -5.53 -7.72 -1.94
C GLN A 215 -6.37 -8.58 -2.86
N HIS A 216 -7.69 -8.49 -2.73
CA HIS A 216 -8.63 -9.14 -3.63
C HIS A 216 -9.77 -8.19 -3.99
N THR A 217 -10.44 -8.45 -5.11
CA THR A 217 -11.68 -7.76 -5.44
C THR A 217 -12.52 -8.55 -6.45
N GLU A 218 -13.83 -8.32 -6.42
CA GLU A 218 -14.77 -8.97 -7.34
C GLU A 218 -15.05 -8.07 -8.55
N LEU A 219 -14.88 -8.62 -9.75
CA LEU A 219 -15.12 -7.96 -11.02
C LEU A 219 -16.38 -8.56 -11.65
N TYR A 220 -17.49 -7.84 -11.51
CA TYR A 220 -18.78 -8.28 -12.02
C TYR A 220 -18.95 -7.90 -13.49
N ILE A 221 -19.52 -8.82 -14.27
CA ILE A 221 -20.05 -8.48 -15.58
C ILE A 221 -21.49 -7.97 -15.41
N LYS A 222 -21.65 -6.64 -15.32
CA LYS A 222 -22.99 -6.07 -15.52
C LYS A 222 -23.39 -6.37 -16.96
N SER A 223 -24.65 -6.72 -17.22
CA SER A 223 -25.14 -6.92 -18.58
C SER A 223 -24.81 -5.69 -19.43
N TYR A 224 -23.73 -5.76 -20.19
CA TYR A 224 -23.43 -4.79 -21.22
C TYR A 224 -24.44 -5.08 -22.33
N ILE A 225 -25.48 -4.24 -22.41
CA ILE A 225 -26.42 -4.18 -23.52
C ILE A 225 -25.84 -3.23 -24.55
#